data_AF-A0A925SZ89-F1
#
_entry.id   AF-A0A925SZ89-F1
#
_cell.length_a   1.000
_cell.length_b   1.000
_cell.length_c   1.000
_cell.angle_alpha   90.00
_cell.angle_beta   90.00
_cell.angle_gamma   90.00
#
_symmetry.space_group_name_H-M   'P 1'
#
loop_
_entity.id
_entity.type
_entity.pdbx_description
1 polymer ?
#
loop_
_entity_poly.entity_id
_entity_poly.type
_entity_poly.pdbx_seq_one_letter_code
_entity_poly.pdbx_strand_id
1 'polypeptide(L)'
;MFSVSRGIVAAAALLLVGCATAPPAAPPDPSPPAPPSPVADSPPQIPPPTHPGLTLSAVGDIMPGTDFPEDVLPDDDGLSFLDAVTPTLSSTDVAFGNFEGVLLDGGEPVKQCKDKRMCFLFRTPARYATYLKLAGFDVMSLANNHARDFGEDGRSSSMAALD
;
A
#
# COMPACT_ATOMS: atom_id res chain seq x y z
N MET A 1 6.80 -31.64 33.31
CA MET A 1 7.62 -32.84 33.60
C MET A 1 7.20 -33.92 32.62
N PHE A 2 8.17 -34.63 32.00
CA PHE A 2 8.05 -35.63 30.90
C PHE A 2 7.70 -35.01 29.52
N SER A 3 8.57 -34.82 28.53
CA SER A 3 9.78 -35.51 28.01
C SER A 3 9.54 -36.91 27.44
N VAL A 4 10.28 -37.20 26.35
CA VAL A 4 10.50 -38.44 25.58
C VAL A 4 9.78 -38.45 24.22
N SER A 5 10.41 -38.73 23.06
CA SER A 5 11.82 -38.86 22.68
C SER A 5 11.88 -38.97 21.15
N ARG A 6 12.88 -38.33 20.52
CA ARG A 6 13.23 -38.47 19.11
C ARG A 6 13.99 -39.79 18.92
N GLY A 7 13.48 -40.68 18.09
CA GLY A 7 14.22 -41.87 17.63
C GLY A 7 15.25 -41.50 16.57
N ILE A 8 16.52 -41.61 16.90
CA ILE A 8 17.65 -41.58 15.96
C ILE A 8 17.96 -43.04 15.61
N VAL A 9 17.88 -43.40 14.34
CA VAL A 9 18.39 -44.69 13.84
C VAL A 9 19.81 -44.44 13.34
N ALA A 10 20.79 -44.97 14.08
CA ALA A 10 22.17 -45.08 13.66
C ALA A 10 22.37 -46.41 12.93
N ALA A 11 22.86 -46.37 11.69
CA ALA A 11 23.38 -47.53 11.00
C ALA A 11 24.88 -47.28 10.74
N ALA A 12 25.72 -48.03 11.45
CA ALA A 12 27.15 -48.10 11.22
C ALA A 12 27.43 -49.13 10.12
N ALA A 13 28.22 -48.75 9.11
CA ALA A 13 28.76 -49.68 8.13
C ALA A 13 30.28 -49.47 7.99
N LEU A 14 30.98 -50.61 8.06
CA LEU A 14 32.42 -50.82 8.16
C LEU A 14 33.20 -50.26 6.96
N LEU A 15 34.31 -49.58 7.24
CA LEU A 15 35.30 -49.11 6.27
C LEU A 15 36.31 -50.22 5.93
N LEU A 16 36.35 -50.64 4.67
CA LEU A 16 37.47 -51.38 4.07
C LEU A 16 38.26 -50.39 3.20
N VAL A 17 39.43 -49.97 3.68
CA VAL A 17 40.35 -49.08 2.95
C VAL A 17 41.29 -49.95 2.10
N GLY A 18 41.03 -50.01 0.80
CA GLY A 18 41.97 -50.53 -0.19
C GLY A 18 42.67 -49.37 -0.90
N CYS A 19 43.97 -49.20 -0.70
CA CYS A 19 44.77 -48.22 -1.44
C CYS A 19 45.09 -48.78 -2.84
N ALA A 20 44.47 -48.20 -3.87
CA ALA A 20 44.91 -48.32 -5.25
C ALA A 20 45.11 -46.91 -5.83
N THR A 21 46.36 -46.52 -6.05
CA THR A 21 46.72 -45.27 -6.73
C THR A 21 46.49 -45.43 -8.22
N ALA A 22 45.45 -44.78 -8.75
CA ALA A 22 45.24 -44.65 -10.20
C ALA A 22 46.22 -43.60 -10.78
N PRO A 23 46.79 -43.82 -11.98
CA PRO A 23 47.58 -42.81 -12.66
C PRO A 23 46.71 -41.60 -13.06
N PRO A 24 47.28 -40.38 -13.14
CA PRO A 24 46.53 -39.17 -13.47
C PRO A 24 45.95 -39.24 -14.89
N ALA A 25 44.67 -38.87 -15.02
CA ALA A 25 43.99 -38.76 -16.30
C ALA A 25 44.52 -37.57 -17.11
N ALA A 26 44.65 -37.76 -18.43
CA ALA A 26 45.00 -36.69 -19.36
C ALA A 26 43.89 -35.61 -19.42
N PRO A 27 44.21 -34.34 -19.66
CA PRO A 27 43.22 -33.27 -19.76
C PRO A 27 42.29 -33.49 -20.98
N PRO A 28 41.00 -33.11 -20.88
CA PRO A 28 40.07 -33.22 -22.00
C PRO A 28 40.38 -32.16 -23.08
N ASP A 29 40.15 -32.53 -24.35
CA ASP A 29 40.28 -31.62 -25.48
C ASP A 29 39.26 -30.46 -25.41
N PRO A 30 39.64 -29.26 -25.90
CA PRO A 30 38.73 -28.12 -25.92
C PRO A 30 37.56 -28.37 -26.88
N SER A 31 36.34 -28.12 -26.39
CA SER A 31 35.12 -28.24 -27.21
C SER A 31 35.01 -27.08 -28.23
N PRO A 32 34.44 -27.32 -29.43
CA PRO A 32 34.27 -26.27 -30.45
C PRO A 32 33.24 -25.20 -30.03
N PRO A 33 33.36 -23.97 -30.55
CA PRO A 33 32.47 -22.87 -30.20
C PRO A 33 31.04 -23.10 -30.73
N ALA A 34 30.05 -22.69 -29.94
CA ALA A 34 28.64 -22.76 -30.31
C ALA A 34 28.28 -21.80 -31.45
N PRO A 35 27.29 -22.14 -32.31
CA PRO A 35 26.84 -21.26 -33.39
C PRO A 35 26.09 -20.03 -32.85
N PRO A 36 26.09 -18.90 -33.60
CA PRO A 36 25.38 -17.68 -33.21
C PRO A 36 23.87 -17.88 -33.27
N SER A 37 23.16 -17.36 -32.26
CA SER A 37 21.69 -17.36 -32.21
C SER A 37 21.08 -16.38 -33.23
N PRO A 38 19.88 -16.67 -33.78
CA PRO A 38 19.22 -15.76 -34.71
C PRO A 38 18.77 -14.47 -33.99
N VAL A 39 18.99 -13.33 -34.65
CA VAL A 39 18.55 -12.01 -34.16
C VAL A 39 17.04 -11.91 -34.37
N ALA A 40 16.26 -11.79 -33.30
CA ALA A 40 14.82 -11.59 -33.38
C ALA A 40 14.49 -10.17 -33.87
N ASP A 41 13.55 -10.05 -34.81
CA ASP A 41 13.01 -8.75 -35.23
C ASP A 41 12.39 -8.01 -34.04
N SER A 42 12.75 -6.75 -33.86
CA SER A 42 12.26 -5.93 -32.76
C SER A 42 10.80 -5.52 -32.98
N PRO A 43 9.96 -5.45 -31.92
CA PRO A 43 8.58 -5.00 -32.04
C PRO A 43 8.47 -3.56 -32.61
N PRO A 44 7.36 -3.22 -33.27
CA PRO A 44 7.11 -1.86 -33.74
C PRO A 44 7.18 -0.85 -32.59
N GLN A 45 8.00 0.20 -32.74
CA GLN A 45 8.10 1.26 -31.75
C GLN A 45 6.93 2.25 -31.92
N ILE A 46 6.19 2.49 -30.83
CA ILE A 46 5.15 3.52 -30.79
C ILE A 46 5.84 4.89 -30.75
N PRO A 47 5.45 5.85 -31.62
CA PRO A 47 6.03 7.19 -31.60
C PRO A 47 5.74 7.89 -30.27
N PRO A 48 6.68 8.71 -29.76
CA PRO A 48 6.49 9.44 -28.51
C PRO A 48 5.34 10.44 -28.61
N PRO A 49 4.63 10.73 -27.51
CA PRO A 49 3.51 11.67 -27.49
C PRO A 49 3.96 13.08 -27.90
N THR A 50 3.09 13.79 -28.62
CA THR A 50 3.35 15.13 -29.20
C THR A 50 3.01 16.29 -28.27
N HIS A 51 2.44 16.02 -27.10
CA HIS A 51 2.11 16.99 -26.06
C HIS A 51 2.76 16.56 -24.74
N PRO A 52 3.12 17.52 -23.84
CA PRO A 52 3.45 17.15 -22.47
C PRO A 52 2.26 16.39 -21.89
N GLY A 53 2.51 15.18 -21.41
CA GLY A 53 1.48 14.35 -20.79
C GLY A 53 1.01 14.97 -19.48
N LEU A 54 -0.25 14.70 -19.11
CA LEU A 54 -0.78 14.99 -17.78
C LEU A 54 -0.66 13.74 -16.91
N THR A 55 -0.13 13.90 -15.71
CA THR A 55 0.01 12.86 -14.70
C THR A 55 -1.03 13.07 -13.59
N LEU A 56 -1.71 11.98 -13.22
CA LEU A 56 -2.76 11.98 -12.20
C LEU A 56 -2.42 10.93 -11.15
N SER A 57 -2.37 11.35 -9.88
CA SER A 57 -2.50 10.45 -8.73
C SER A 57 -3.98 10.42 -8.32
N ALA A 58 -4.55 9.22 -8.18
CA ALA A 58 -5.92 9.05 -7.70
C ALA A 58 -5.91 8.08 -6.53
N VAL A 59 -6.36 8.57 -5.37
CA VAL A 59 -6.53 7.79 -4.15
C VAL A 59 -8.02 7.51 -3.96
N GLY A 60 -8.33 6.28 -3.56
CA GLY A 60 -9.69 5.91 -3.17
C GLY A 60 -10.09 6.54 -1.84
N ASP A 61 -10.88 5.81 -1.07
CA ASP A 61 -11.40 6.27 0.21
C ASP A 61 -10.27 6.51 1.22
N ILE A 62 -10.17 7.74 1.71
CA ILE A 62 -9.25 8.15 2.75
C ILE A 62 -10.04 8.19 4.05
N MET A 63 -9.74 7.23 4.92
CA MET A 63 -10.29 7.08 6.26
C MET A 63 -9.15 7.13 7.29
N PRO A 64 -8.73 8.33 7.77
CA PRO A 64 -7.64 8.43 8.75
C PRO A 64 -8.00 7.77 10.09
N GLY A 65 -9.28 7.78 10.43
CA GLY A 65 -9.81 7.33 11.71
C GLY A 65 -11.06 8.12 12.05
N THR A 66 -11.58 7.94 13.26
CA THR A 66 -12.73 8.69 13.76
C THR A 66 -12.48 9.08 15.22
N ASP A 67 -12.95 10.27 15.62
CA ASP A 67 -12.97 10.69 17.02
C ASP A 67 -14.33 10.38 17.71
N PHE A 68 -15.20 9.63 17.02
CA PHE A 68 -16.55 9.30 17.46
C PHE A 68 -16.90 7.83 17.21
N PRO A 69 -17.62 7.15 18.13
CA PRO A 69 -17.91 7.60 19.51
C PRO A 69 -16.69 7.51 20.43
N GLU A 70 -15.66 6.80 19.99
CA GLU A 70 -14.37 6.65 20.65
C GLU A 70 -13.30 7.21 19.74
N ASP A 71 -12.25 7.78 20.35
CA ASP A 71 -11.11 8.32 19.62
C ASP A 71 -10.19 7.20 19.16
N VAL A 72 -10.19 6.97 17.84
CA VAL A 72 -9.33 6.03 17.12
C VAL A 72 -8.62 6.73 15.97
N LEU A 73 -8.34 8.03 16.14
CA LEU A 73 -7.47 8.77 15.23
C LEU A 73 -6.03 8.22 15.29
N PRO A 74 -5.23 8.42 14.23
CA PRO A 74 -3.82 8.03 14.25
C PRO A 74 -3.06 8.74 15.37
N ASP A 75 -1.93 8.14 15.77
CA ASP A 75 -0.94 8.81 16.63
C ASP A 75 -0.55 10.17 16.06
N ASP A 76 0.06 11.03 16.89
CA ASP A 76 0.53 12.38 16.52
C ASP A 76 -0.53 13.34 15.93
N ASP A 77 -1.81 13.08 16.19
CA ASP A 77 -2.94 13.79 15.58
C ASP A 77 -3.01 13.59 14.05
N GLY A 78 -2.46 12.47 13.53
CA GLY A 78 -2.48 12.13 12.12
C GLY A 78 -1.61 13.02 11.23
N LEU A 79 -0.71 13.81 11.82
CA LEU A 79 0.22 14.67 11.09
C LEU A 79 1.11 13.85 10.15
N SER A 80 1.62 12.71 10.61
CA SER A 80 2.51 11.85 9.80
C SER A 80 1.77 10.78 8.99
N PHE A 81 0.43 10.72 9.09
CA PHE A 81 -0.38 9.63 8.53
C PHE A 81 -0.16 9.40 7.02
N LEU A 82 0.11 10.47 6.27
CA LEU A 82 0.27 10.43 4.81
C LEU A 82 1.74 10.55 4.33
N ASP A 83 2.71 10.65 5.24
CA ASP A 83 4.11 10.95 4.89
C ASP A 83 4.70 9.98 3.87
N ALA A 84 4.36 8.69 3.99
CA ALA A 84 4.87 7.65 3.10
C ALA A 84 4.38 7.80 1.64
N VAL A 85 3.23 8.44 1.42
CA VAL A 85 2.64 8.62 0.07
C VAL A 85 2.81 10.02 -0.47
N THR A 86 3.13 11.00 0.37
CA THR A 86 3.36 12.41 -0.02
C THR A 86 4.31 12.56 -1.21
N PRO A 87 5.48 11.88 -1.32
CA PRO A 87 6.35 12.02 -2.48
C PRO A 87 5.70 11.59 -3.81
N THR A 88 4.80 10.60 -3.77
CA THR A 88 4.06 10.15 -4.96
C THR A 88 3.01 11.17 -5.35
N LEU A 89 2.18 11.59 -4.38
CA LEU A 89 1.08 12.54 -4.62
C LEU A 89 1.59 13.89 -5.13
N SER A 90 2.64 14.43 -4.49
CA SER A 90 3.25 15.72 -4.84
C SER A 90 4.05 15.70 -6.14
N SER A 91 4.31 14.51 -6.73
CA SER A 91 5.05 14.39 -7.99
C SER A 91 4.18 14.45 -9.25
N THR A 92 2.85 14.40 -9.10
CA THR A 92 1.90 14.44 -10.22
C THR A 92 1.31 15.83 -10.45
N ASP A 93 0.83 16.08 -11.66
CA ASP A 93 0.20 17.37 -12.01
C ASP A 93 -1.11 17.61 -11.25
N VAL A 94 -1.84 16.53 -10.95
CA VAL A 94 -3.06 16.56 -10.12
C VAL A 94 -3.06 15.34 -9.21
N ALA A 95 -3.32 15.54 -7.92
CA ALA A 95 -3.64 14.50 -6.95
C ALA A 95 -5.10 14.62 -6.49
N PHE A 96 -5.89 13.59 -6.77
CA PHE A 96 -7.28 13.46 -6.39
C PHE A 96 -7.45 12.44 -5.27
N GLY A 97 -8.29 12.73 -4.28
CA GLY A 97 -8.69 11.78 -3.23
C GLY A 97 -10.21 11.73 -3.04
N ASN A 98 -10.71 10.68 -2.40
CA ASN A 98 -12.08 10.62 -1.88
C ASN A 98 -12.04 10.60 -0.35
N PHE A 99 -12.50 11.66 0.31
CA PHE A 99 -12.51 11.71 1.77
C PHE A 99 -13.76 11.04 2.31
N GLU A 100 -13.60 9.88 2.91
CA GLU A 100 -14.69 9.08 3.45
C GLU A 100 -15.01 9.58 4.87
N GLY A 101 -16.26 9.97 5.11
CA GLY A 101 -16.68 10.57 6.38
C GLY A 101 -16.87 12.09 6.34
N VAL A 102 -16.81 12.72 7.50
CA VAL A 102 -16.95 14.17 7.67
C VAL A 102 -15.75 14.79 8.36
N LEU A 103 -15.36 15.99 7.92
CA LEU A 103 -14.40 16.87 8.57
C LEU A 103 -15.19 17.85 9.44
N LEU A 104 -15.34 17.55 10.73
CA LEU A 104 -16.21 18.26 11.65
C LEU A 104 -15.65 18.21 13.07
N ASP A 105 -15.66 19.35 13.76
CA ASP A 105 -15.31 19.42 15.18
C ASP A 105 -16.56 19.25 16.06
N GLY A 106 -16.69 18.10 16.71
CA GLY A 106 -17.84 17.79 17.57
C GLY A 106 -19.14 17.47 16.80
N GLY A 107 -20.30 17.77 17.40
CA GLY A 107 -21.62 17.46 16.84
C GLY A 107 -22.12 16.04 17.15
N GLU A 108 -23.41 15.80 16.88
CA GLU A 108 -24.06 14.51 17.11
C GLU A 108 -24.40 13.82 15.78
N PRO A 109 -24.32 12.48 15.68
CA PRO A 109 -24.63 11.78 14.45
C PRO A 109 -26.13 11.83 14.16
N VAL A 110 -26.47 12.11 12.91
CA VAL A 110 -27.87 12.10 12.43
C VAL A 110 -28.25 10.72 11.92
N LYS A 111 -27.28 9.93 11.46
CA LYS A 111 -27.48 8.59 10.93
C LYS A 111 -27.98 7.64 12.01
N GLN A 112 -29.18 7.12 11.81
CA GLN A 112 -29.80 6.14 12.69
C GLN A 112 -29.60 4.73 12.14
N CYS A 113 -28.92 3.90 12.91
CA CYS A 113 -28.73 2.49 12.60
C CYS A 113 -29.59 1.61 13.51
N LYS A 114 -30.18 0.56 12.94
CA LYS A 114 -30.96 -0.44 13.70
C LYS A 114 -30.08 -1.23 14.65
N ASP A 115 -28.89 -1.62 14.19
CA ASP A 115 -27.87 -2.28 15.00
C ASP A 115 -26.69 -1.32 15.17
N LYS A 116 -26.43 -0.90 16.40
CA LYS A 116 -25.34 0.03 16.72
C LYS A 116 -23.96 -0.58 16.48
N ARG A 117 -23.83 -1.91 16.51
CA ARG A 117 -22.56 -2.61 16.24
C ARG A 117 -22.15 -2.57 14.77
N MET A 118 -23.11 -2.32 13.88
CA MET A 118 -22.90 -2.17 12.43
C MET A 118 -23.02 -0.70 12.00
N CYS A 119 -23.03 0.23 12.96
CA CYS A 119 -23.21 1.65 12.72
C CYS A 119 -21.84 2.33 12.70
N PHE A 120 -21.21 2.29 11.53
CA PHE A 120 -19.95 3.01 11.32
C PHE A 120 -20.24 4.47 11.01
N LEU A 121 -19.66 5.34 11.85
CA LEU A 121 -19.75 6.78 11.80
C LEU A 121 -18.33 7.34 11.79
N PHE A 122 -18.03 8.14 10.79
CA PHE A 122 -16.69 8.62 10.53
C PHE A 122 -16.65 10.14 10.67
N ARG A 123 -16.17 10.61 11.84
CA ARG A 123 -15.88 12.01 12.09
C ARG A 123 -14.39 12.21 12.33
N THR A 124 -13.79 13.02 11.51
CA THR A 124 -12.41 13.46 11.67
C THR A 124 -12.43 14.96 11.95
N PRO A 125 -11.60 15.49 12.85
CA PRO A 125 -11.56 16.92 13.13
C PRO A 125 -11.26 17.75 11.87
N ALA A 126 -11.86 18.94 11.77
CA ALA A 126 -11.80 19.75 10.54
C ALA A 126 -10.36 20.12 10.15
N ARG A 127 -9.46 20.24 11.13
CA ARG A 127 -8.03 20.51 10.92
C ARG A 127 -7.32 19.48 10.02
N TYR A 128 -7.82 18.25 9.90
CA TYR A 128 -7.23 17.22 9.03
C TYR A 128 -7.24 17.60 7.55
N ALA A 129 -8.09 18.55 7.13
CA ALA A 129 -7.99 19.12 5.79
C ALA A 129 -6.61 19.74 5.50
N THR A 130 -5.94 20.29 6.53
CA THR A 130 -4.57 20.80 6.41
C THR A 130 -3.60 19.66 6.10
N TYR A 131 -3.77 18.49 6.72
CA TYR A 131 -2.89 17.33 6.50
C TYR A 131 -3.09 16.74 5.10
N LEU A 132 -4.33 16.72 4.58
CA LEU A 132 -4.61 16.35 3.20
C LEU A 132 -3.91 17.29 2.21
N LYS A 133 -3.95 18.60 2.48
CA LYS A 133 -3.26 19.60 1.66
C LYS A 133 -1.74 19.46 1.73
N LEU A 134 -1.18 19.23 2.92
CA LEU A 134 0.26 19.01 3.11
C LEU A 134 0.75 17.73 2.43
N ALA A 135 -0.08 16.69 2.36
CA ALA A 135 0.21 15.46 1.63
C ALA A 135 0.24 15.64 0.10
N GLY A 136 -0.23 16.78 -0.41
CA GLY A 136 -0.18 17.14 -1.83
C GLY A 136 -1.47 16.85 -2.61
N PHE A 137 -2.62 16.68 -1.95
CA PHE A 137 -3.90 16.60 -2.66
C PHE A 137 -4.36 17.95 -3.19
N ASP A 138 -4.79 17.97 -4.46
CA ASP A 138 -5.35 19.16 -5.12
C ASP A 138 -6.89 19.17 -5.09
N VAL A 139 -7.50 17.99 -5.16
CA VAL A 139 -8.95 17.83 -5.24
C VAL A 139 -9.40 16.72 -4.31
N MET A 140 -10.45 16.99 -3.53
CA MET A 140 -11.05 16.02 -2.64
C MET A 140 -12.53 15.82 -2.95
N SER A 141 -12.92 14.59 -3.24
CA SER A 141 -14.31 14.18 -3.37
C SER A 141 -14.93 13.95 -2.00
N LEU A 142 -16.17 14.41 -1.84
CA LEU A 142 -17.09 14.06 -0.74
C LEU A 142 -18.26 13.20 -1.26
N ALA A 143 -18.16 12.67 -2.48
CA ALA A 143 -19.22 11.89 -3.11
C ALA A 143 -19.16 10.43 -2.67
N ASN A 144 -19.43 10.18 -1.39
CA ASN A 144 -19.44 8.86 -0.78
C ASN A 144 -20.59 8.66 0.20
N ASN A 145 -20.78 7.43 0.67
CA ASN A 145 -21.89 7.06 1.54
C ASN A 145 -21.72 7.52 3.00
N HIS A 146 -20.57 8.07 3.39
CA HIS A 146 -20.29 8.57 4.73
C HIS A 146 -20.23 10.11 4.83
N ALA A 147 -20.33 10.82 3.70
CA ALA A 147 -20.31 12.28 3.61
C ALA A 147 -21.41 13.00 4.42
N ARG A 148 -22.38 12.27 4.96
CA ARG A 148 -23.50 12.77 5.77
C ARG A 148 -23.69 11.99 7.07
N ASP A 149 -22.65 11.33 7.58
CA ASP A 149 -22.75 10.60 8.87
C ASP A 149 -23.24 11.51 10.01
N PHE A 150 -22.85 12.79 9.96
CA PHE A 150 -23.27 13.86 10.88
C PHE A 150 -24.22 14.86 10.19
N GLY A 151 -25.01 14.38 9.22
CA GLY A 151 -25.98 15.17 8.49
C GLY A 151 -25.38 16.20 7.54
N GLU A 152 -26.20 17.18 7.16
CA GLU A 152 -25.79 18.28 6.27
C GLU A 152 -24.77 19.22 6.92
N ASP A 153 -24.78 19.32 8.25
CA ASP A 153 -23.80 20.12 8.99
C ASP A 153 -22.41 19.51 8.83
N GLY A 154 -22.27 18.19 8.98
CA GLY A 154 -21.03 17.47 8.70
C GLY A 154 -20.57 17.65 7.25
N ARG A 155 -21.47 17.51 6.28
CA ARG A 155 -21.14 17.71 4.85
C ARG A 155 -20.67 19.14 4.56
N SER A 156 -21.35 20.13 5.13
CA SER A 156 -21.05 21.55 4.90
C SER A 156 -19.75 21.97 5.58
N SER A 157 -19.48 21.43 6.77
CA SER A 157 -18.19 21.56 7.45
C SER A 157 -17.06 20.98 6.61
N SER A 158 -17.25 19.80 6.02
CA SER A 158 -16.25 19.21 5.13
C SER A 158 -15.94 20.09 3.92
N MET A 159 -16.96 20.63 3.27
CA MET A 159 -16.75 21.56 2.15
C MET A 159 -15.95 22.78 2.60
N ALA A 160 -16.35 23.41 3.70
CA ALA A 160 -15.68 24.60 4.23
C ALA A 160 -14.23 24.34 4.68
N ALA A 161 -13.93 23.13 5.16
CA ALA A 161 -12.57 22.75 5.56
C ALA A 161 -11.65 22.49 4.34
N LEU A 162 -12.23 22.08 3.21
CA LEU A 162 -11.51 21.69 1.98
C LEU A 162 -11.37 22.82 0.95
N ASP A 163 -12.09 23.94 1.13
CA ASP A 163 -12.00 25.16 0.30
C ASP A 163 -10.72 25.98 0.59
#